data_AF-A0AAV9QZP8-F1
#
_entry.id   AF-A0AAV9QZP8-F1
#
_cell.length_a   1.000
_cell.length_b   1.000
_cell.length_c   1.000
_cell.angle_alpha   90.00
_cell.angle_beta   90.00
_cell.angle_gamma   90.00
#
_symmetry.space_group_name_H-M   'P 1'
#
loop_
_entity.id
_entity.type
_entity.pdbx_description
1 polymer ?
#
loop_
_entity_poly.entity_id
_entity_poly.type
_entity_poly.pdbx_seq_one_letter_code
_entity_poly.pdbx_strand_id
1 'polypeptide(L)'
;MVTFQDWSGTAVSHSSPMTSTVANRAIGAIVGSAVADAAAQPLHWVYDLQKLKEILAQDPNPEFRSESANPFYRRQTGQQSCYGDQAYVLLESLSECGGLNADDLKQRTLKFFGPGSEYDTPVNDPYRDRSGPRPQLPIEGPWRQASLKSFLKNVDAGKEETGCETDCQIDGIAKLAPIVAFYAGQPDMLEKVEQAVRVTQNNDECVAETLAAARFLEHFILTGPDPKALDVVLNQLNDPNRKQPQDLDKAVIGLPGAFQAALHGVLTAKQFETAIRDTMSCGGCTCSRASFIGACVGAQLFLTTQLVSWESNMATKGGKQSRSGSGFSARKGAGEQEEEQPVQAVLVADSFNRRFFPVTKDQPRALLPLGNAAMIDYTLEFLTSTGVQETFVFCCWMSSKIKAHLLKSKWCRPSSPNTVHIITSELYRSLGDVLRDVDAKALVRSDFVLVYGDVVSNIDISQALQEHRHRRKMEKNISVMTMIFKGPPPWSPPQIPRCDKDFGHHSSQAQFIPLSTP
;
A
#
# COMPACT_ATOMS: atom_id res chain seq x y z
N MET A 1 -21.18 -64.79 7.40
CA MET A 1 -20.73 -65.54 6.21
C MET A 1 -21.20 -64.76 4.99
N VAL A 2 -20.31 -64.54 4.01
CA VAL A 2 -20.51 -63.84 2.71
C VAL A 2 -20.57 -62.30 2.83
N THR A 3 -19.49 -61.51 2.64
CA THR A 3 -18.61 -61.15 1.48
C THR A 3 -19.17 -60.10 0.50
N PHE A 4 -18.27 -59.16 0.20
CA PHE A 4 -18.28 -57.95 -0.64
C PHE A 4 -18.86 -58.09 -2.06
N GLN A 5 -19.40 -56.97 -2.57
CA GLN A 5 -19.22 -56.55 -3.96
C GLN A 5 -19.30 -55.02 -4.12
N ASP A 6 -18.34 -54.50 -4.89
CA ASP A 6 -18.03 -53.09 -5.17
C ASP A 6 -19.12 -52.33 -5.94
N TRP A 7 -19.25 -51.03 -5.65
CA TRP A 7 -19.87 -50.08 -6.58
C TRP A 7 -18.97 -48.86 -6.76
N SER A 8 -18.42 -48.76 -7.97
CA SER A 8 -17.67 -47.63 -8.49
C SER A 8 -18.63 -46.50 -8.90
N GLY A 9 -18.41 -45.31 -8.36
CA GLY A 9 -19.23 -44.12 -8.65
C GLY A 9 -18.39 -42.85 -8.57
N THR A 10 -17.84 -42.47 -9.73
CA THR A 10 -17.42 -41.12 -10.18
C THR A 10 -17.43 -39.97 -9.15
N ALA A 11 -16.23 -39.49 -8.81
CA ALA A 11 -16.02 -38.20 -8.17
C ALA A 11 -16.31 -37.06 -9.17
N VAL A 12 -17.35 -36.27 -8.91
CA VAL A 12 -17.59 -35.00 -9.61
C VAL A 12 -16.68 -33.94 -9.00
N SER A 13 -15.61 -33.57 -9.70
CA SER A 13 -14.72 -32.47 -9.34
C SER A 13 -15.45 -31.13 -9.46
N HIS A 14 -15.83 -30.54 -8.32
CA HIS A 14 -16.24 -29.14 -8.25
C HIS A 14 -14.99 -28.26 -8.21
N SER A 15 -14.57 -27.74 -9.36
CA SER A 15 -13.59 -26.65 -9.46
C SER A 15 -14.27 -25.33 -9.06
N SER A 16 -13.80 -24.71 -7.98
CA SER A 16 -14.09 -23.30 -7.68
C SER A 16 -13.21 -22.40 -8.58
N PRO A 17 -13.68 -21.24 -9.06
CA PRO A 17 -12.93 -20.42 -10.00
C PRO A 17 -11.77 -19.71 -9.31
N MET A 18 -10.53 -20.13 -9.62
CA MET A 18 -9.32 -19.36 -9.32
C MET A 18 -9.35 -18.06 -10.16
N THR A 19 -9.18 -16.89 -9.54
CA THR A 19 -8.80 -15.67 -10.27
C THR A 19 -7.55 -15.96 -11.10
N SER A 20 -7.55 -15.57 -12.37
CA SER A 20 -6.48 -15.96 -13.30
C SER A 20 -5.13 -15.39 -12.87
N THR A 21 -4.05 -16.14 -13.11
CA THR A 21 -2.68 -15.72 -12.84
C THR A 21 -2.33 -14.38 -13.49
N VAL A 22 -2.97 -14.04 -14.62
CA VAL A 22 -2.82 -12.74 -15.32
C VAL A 22 -3.46 -11.60 -14.53
N ALA A 23 -4.69 -11.78 -14.01
CA ALA A 23 -5.36 -10.75 -13.21
C ALA A 23 -4.55 -10.40 -11.96
N ASN A 24 -3.95 -11.41 -11.32
CA ASN A 24 -3.06 -11.24 -10.18
C ASN A 24 -1.81 -10.41 -10.52
N ARG A 25 -1.22 -10.60 -11.70
CA ARG A 25 -0.06 -9.81 -12.17
C ARG A 25 -0.44 -8.39 -12.58
N ALA A 26 -1.62 -8.21 -13.17
CA ALA A 26 -2.18 -6.89 -13.46
C ALA A 26 -2.39 -6.07 -12.16
N ILE A 27 -2.91 -6.70 -11.10
CA ILE A 27 -3.01 -6.08 -9.76
C ILE A 27 -1.61 -5.75 -9.23
N GLY A 28 -0.67 -6.70 -9.32
CA GLY A 28 0.72 -6.50 -8.92
C GLY A 28 1.39 -5.32 -9.63
N ALA A 29 1.09 -5.10 -10.91
CA ALA A 29 1.58 -3.96 -11.68
C ALA A 29 1.06 -2.62 -11.13
N ILE A 30 -0.26 -2.52 -10.91
CA ILE A 30 -0.88 -1.28 -10.41
C ILE A 30 -0.36 -0.95 -9.02
N VAL A 31 -0.39 -1.95 -8.12
CA VAL A 31 -0.01 -1.74 -6.72
C VAL A 31 1.49 -1.52 -6.57
N GLY A 32 2.32 -2.31 -7.28
CA GLY A 32 3.77 -2.12 -7.29
C GLY A 32 4.17 -0.75 -7.79
N SER A 33 3.50 -0.23 -8.82
CA SER A 33 3.73 1.14 -9.31
C SER A 33 3.38 2.19 -8.26
N ALA A 34 2.20 2.08 -7.65
CA ALA A 34 1.72 3.01 -6.64
C ALA A 34 2.59 3.02 -5.38
N VAL A 35 3.04 1.84 -4.93
CA VAL A 35 3.90 1.70 -3.75
C VAL A 35 5.29 2.28 -4.00
N ALA A 36 5.86 1.98 -5.17
CA ALA A 36 7.19 2.46 -5.52
C ALA A 36 7.26 3.99 -5.67
N ASP A 37 6.22 4.62 -6.22
CA ASP A 37 6.15 6.08 -6.35
C ASP A 37 6.21 6.78 -4.97
N ALA A 38 5.36 6.36 -4.04
CA ALA A 38 5.31 6.91 -2.69
C ALA A 38 6.53 6.55 -1.84
N ALA A 39 7.09 5.35 -2.01
CA ALA A 39 8.34 4.96 -1.39
C ALA A 39 9.48 5.91 -1.80
N ALA A 40 9.55 6.27 -3.08
CA ALA A 40 10.59 7.10 -3.66
C ALA A 40 10.38 8.62 -3.50
N GLN A 41 9.14 9.05 -3.22
CA GLN A 41 8.72 10.46 -3.11
C GLN A 41 9.63 11.32 -2.21
N PRO A 42 10.08 10.85 -1.04
CA PRO A 42 10.92 11.64 -0.15
C PRO A 42 12.29 12.01 -0.71
N LEU A 43 12.85 11.22 -1.65
CA LEU A 43 14.15 11.46 -2.29
C LEU A 43 14.05 11.97 -3.74
N HIS A 44 12.84 12.30 -4.18
CA HIS A 44 12.63 12.74 -5.56
C HIS A 44 13.45 14.00 -5.89
N TRP A 45 14.13 13.95 -7.04
CA TRP A 45 14.99 15.01 -7.59
C TRP A 45 16.23 15.37 -6.77
N VAL A 46 16.74 14.47 -5.93
CA VAL A 46 18.08 14.61 -5.35
C VAL A 46 19.13 14.21 -6.40
N TYR A 47 19.66 15.18 -7.14
CA TYR A 47 20.68 14.95 -8.19
C TYR A 47 22.13 15.01 -7.67
N ASP A 48 22.35 15.67 -6.53
CA ASP A 48 23.67 15.74 -5.89
C ASP A 48 23.99 14.38 -5.27
N LEU A 49 24.90 13.63 -5.90
CA LEU A 49 25.29 12.28 -5.48
C LEU A 49 26.08 12.28 -4.16
N GLN A 50 26.79 13.37 -3.83
CA GLN A 50 27.49 13.46 -2.56
C GLN A 50 26.47 13.64 -1.43
N LYS A 51 25.54 14.59 -1.58
CA LYS A 51 24.43 14.79 -0.65
C LYS A 51 23.59 13.53 -0.50
N LEU A 52 23.31 12.84 -1.61
CA LEU A 52 22.57 11.56 -1.58
C LEU A 52 23.33 10.51 -0.77
N LYS A 53 24.64 10.35 -0.97
CA LYS A 53 25.46 9.42 -0.18
C LYS A 53 25.41 9.73 1.31
N GLU A 54 25.47 11.00 1.69
CA GLU A 54 25.36 11.43 3.09
C GLU A 54 23.98 11.08 3.68
N ILE A 55 22.90 11.28 2.92
CA ILE A 55 21.54 10.93 3.32
C ILE A 55 21.40 9.40 3.51
N LEU A 56 21.94 8.62 2.57
CA LEU A 56 21.91 7.15 2.61
C LEU A 56 22.82 6.55 3.69
N ALA A 57 23.90 7.25 4.05
CA ALA A 57 24.77 6.83 5.15
C ALA A 57 24.07 6.94 6.52
N GLN A 58 23.14 7.89 6.68
CA GLN A 58 22.37 8.07 7.91
C GLN A 58 21.25 7.03 8.03
N ASP A 59 20.61 6.67 6.92
CA ASP A 59 19.60 5.62 6.91
C ASP A 59 19.69 4.80 5.60
N PRO A 60 20.12 3.52 5.68
CA PRO A 60 20.30 2.64 4.54
C PRO A 60 18.99 2.17 3.89
N ASN A 61 17.83 2.44 4.51
CA ASN A 61 16.51 2.12 3.98
C ASN A 61 15.83 3.43 3.52
N PRO A 62 16.10 3.90 2.28
CA PRO A 62 15.68 5.21 1.85
C PRO A 62 14.21 5.31 1.44
N GLU A 63 13.48 4.20 1.35
CA GLU A 63 12.04 4.19 1.13
C GLU A 63 11.27 4.80 2.31
N PHE A 64 10.17 5.50 2.03
CA PHE A 64 9.27 6.03 3.06
C PHE A 64 9.99 6.81 4.20
N ARG A 65 11.02 7.59 3.86
CA ARG A 65 11.71 8.42 4.85
C ARG A 65 10.76 9.40 5.52
N SER A 66 10.83 9.48 6.85
CA SER A 66 10.05 10.41 7.66
C SER A 66 10.36 11.87 7.30
N GLU A 67 11.65 12.18 7.13
CA GLU A 67 12.10 13.49 6.68
C GLU A 67 12.42 13.47 5.18
N SER A 68 11.63 14.22 4.41
CA SER A 68 11.84 14.34 2.97
C SER A 68 13.08 15.18 2.64
N ALA A 69 13.98 14.61 1.85
CA ALA A 69 15.16 15.28 1.31
C ALA A 69 14.93 15.90 -0.08
N ASN A 70 13.71 15.84 -0.61
CA ASN A 70 13.32 16.41 -1.88
C ASN A 70 13.70 17.91 -1.94
N PRO A 71 14.29 18.43 -3.03
CA PRO A 71 14.66 19.85 -3.08
C PRO A 71 13.52 20.81 -3.42
N PHE A 72 12.39 20.31 -3.94
CA PHE A 72 11.36 21.11 -4.60
C PHE A 72 10.04 21.17 -3.84
N TYR A 73 9.61 20.07 -3.22
CA TYR A 73 8.30 20.00 -2.57
C TYR A 73 8.30 19.12 -1.31
N ARG A 74 7.35 19.36 -0.42
CA ARG A 74 7.11 18.58 0.80
C ARG A 74 5.69 18.01 0.74
N ARG A 75 5.60 16.68 0.84
CA ARG A 75 4.36 15.94 1.05
C ARG A 75 4.54 15.00 2.22
N GLN A 76 3.44 14.60 2.82
CA GLN A 76 3.47 13.57 3.86
C GLN A 76 3.97 12.27 3.24
N THR A 77 4.95 11.64 3.89
CA THR A 77 5.48 10.34 3.49
C THR A 77 4.37 9.31 3.36
N GLY A 78 4.45 8.49 2.30
CA GLY A 78 3.40 7.55 1.91
C GLY A 78 2.36 8.15 0.97
N GLN A 79 2.31 9.47 0.79
CA GLN A 79 1.54 10.06 -0.31
C GLN A 79 2.25 9.88 -1.65
N GLN A 80 1.45 9.87 -2.71
CA GLN A 80 1.96 9.81 -4.06
C GLN A 80 2.75 11.07 -4.44
N SER A 81 3.60 10.96 -5.45
CA SER A 81 4.07 12.10 -6.21
C SER A 81 3.01 12.54 -7.23
N CYS A 82 3.32 13.55 -8.05
CA CYS A 82 2.47 13.95 -9.17
C CYS A 82 2.32 12.83 -10.23
N TYR A 83 3.26 11.88 -10.29
CA TYR A 83 3.17 10.72 -11.18
C TYR A 83 2.12 9.73 -10.69
N GLY A 84 2.21 9.31 -9.42
CA GLY A 84 1.22 8.41 -8.82
C GLY A 84 -0.18 9.00 -8.77
N ASP A 85 -0.31 10.32 -8.58
CA ASP A 85 -1.61 10.99 -8.64
C ASP A 85 -2.21 10.99 -10.05
N GLN A 86 -1.40 11.13 -11.12
CA GLN A 86 -1.90 10.97 -12.49
C GLN A 86 -2.31 9.53 -12.79
N ALA A 87 -1.53 8.54 -12.32
CA ALA A 87 -1.87 7.13 -12.46
C ALA A 87 -3.19 6.80 -11.74
N TYR A 88 -3.42 7.38 -10.56
CA TYR A 88 -4.66 7.22 -9.82
C TYR A 88 -5.87 7.79 -10.58
N VAL A 89 -5.77 8.98 -11.15
CA VAL A 89 -6.84 9.57 -11.97
C VAL A 89 -7.17 8.71 -13.19
N LEU A 90 -6.13 8.17 -13.85
CA LEU A 90 -6.31 7.24 -14.96
C LEU A 90 -7.02 5.94 -14.53
N LEU A 91 -6.60 5.36 -13.40
CA LEU A 91 -7.22 4.16 -12.83
C LEU A 91 -8.70 4.39 -12.49
N GLU A 92 -9.02 5.53 -11.87
CA GLU A 92 -10.40 5.90 -11.53
C GLU A 92 -11.26 6.03 -12.80
N SER A 93 -10.78 6.72 -13.82
CA SER A 93 -11.47 6.88 -15.11
C SER A 93 -11.76 5.52 -15.77
N LEU A 94 -10.74 4.66 -15.87
CA LEU A 94 -10.88 3.31 -16.45
C LEU A 94 -11.89 2.46 -15.68
N SER A 95 -11.83 2.49 -14.34
CA SER A 95 -12.71 1.70 -13.48
C SER A 95 -14.17 2.13 -13.59
N GLU A 96 -14.44 3.43 -13.65
CA GLU A 96 -15.81 3.97 -13.71
C GLU A 96 -16.40 3.88 -15.11
N CYS A 97 -15.58 4.04 -16.16
CA CYS A 97 -16.03 3.99 -17.56
C CYS A 97 -16.06 2.58 -18.16
N GLY A 98 -15.40 1.59 -17.54
CA GLY A 98 -15.24 0.24 -18.09
C GLY A 98 -14.31 0.19 -19.32
N GLY A 99 -13.43 1.18 -19.47
CA GLY A 99 -12.52 1.34 -20.60
C GLY A 99 -12.00 2.77 -20.70
N LEU A 100 -11.11 3.04 -21.65
CA LEU A 100 -10.60 4.38 -21.88
C LEU A 100 -11.68 5.29 -22.45
N ASN A 101 -12.00 6.35 -21.71
CA ASN A 101 -12.78 7.49 -22.19
C ASN A 101 -11.91 8.74 -22.05
N ALA A 102 -11.39 9.24 -23.18
CA ALA A 102 -10.46 10.38 -23.18
C ALA A 102 -11.10 11.66 -22.63
N ASP A 103 -12.40 11.87 -22.84
CA ASP A 103 -13.09 13.05 -22.35
C ASP A 103 -13.33 12.97 -20.84
N ASP A 104 -13.74 11.81 -20.32
CA ASP A 104 -13.83 11.60 -18.86
C ASP A 104 -12.44 11.77 -18.21
N LEU A 105 -11.38 11.22 -18.81
CA LEU A 105 -10.02 11.37 -18.33
C LEU A 105 -9.58 12.84 -18.31
N LYS A 106 -9.89 13.61 -19.36
CA LYS A 106 -9.66 15.08 -19.40
C LYS A 106 -10.38 15.78 -18.26
N GLN A 107 -11.67 15.50 -18.05
CA GLN A 107 -12.48 16.14 -17.00
C GLN A 107 -11.99 15.80 -15.60
N ARG A 108 -11.63 14.54 -15.32
CA ARG A 108 -11.07 14.14 -14.02
C ARG A 108 -9.69 14.72 -13.79
N THR A 109 -8.86 14.79 -14.82
CA THR A 109 -7.55 15.45 -14.75
C THR A 109 -7.71 16.94 -14.43
N LEU A 110 -8.64 17.63 -15.10
CA LEU A 110 -8.97 19.03 -14.80
C LEU A 110 -9.48 19.19 -13.37
N LYS A 111 -10.38 18.33 -12.90
CA LYS A 111 -10.91 18.38 -11.54
C LYS A 111 -9.83 18.13 -10.47
N PHE A 112 -8.93 17.19 -10.72
CA PHE A 112 -7.92 16.78 -9.75
C PHE A 112 -6.73 17.76 -9.69
N PHE A 113 -6.30 18.28 -10.84
CA PHE A 113 -5.11 19.11 -10.94
C PHE A 113 -5.38 20.59 -11.21
N GLY A 114 -6.61 20.97 -11.54
CA GLY A 114 -7.00 22.34 -11.92
C GLY A 114 -7.38 23.25 -10.75
N PRO A 115 -8.11 24.33 -11.02
CA PRO A 115 -8.47 25.35 -10.03
C PRO A 115 -9.20 24.77 -8.80
N GLY A 116 -8.85 25.26 -7.61
CA GLY A 116 -9.43 24.82 -6.34
C GLY A 116 -8.94 23.47 -5.81
N SER A 117 -8.00 22.81 -6.49
CA SER A 117 -7.41 21.55 -6.03
C SER A 117 -6.20 21.76 -5.12
N GLU A 118 -5.67 20.69 -4.50
CA GLU A 118 -4.43 20.75 -3.70
C GLU A 118 -3.22 21.23 -4.54
N TYR A 119 -3.29 21.05 -5.86
CA TYR A 119 -2.25 21.53 -6.77
C TYR A 119 -2.39 23.02 -7.10
N ASP A 120 -3.51 23.66 -6.77
CA ASP A 120 -3.78 25.05 -7.09
C ASP A 120 -3.10 26.02 -6.12
N THR A 121 -1.78 26.12 -6.27
CA THR A 121 -0.92 26.99 -5.47
C THR A 121 -0.23 28.03 -6.36
N PRO A 122 0.19 29.19 -5.80
CA PRO A 122 0.87 30.22 -6.59
C PRO A 122 2.12 29.73 -7.34
N VAL A 123 2.86 28.77 -6.80
CA VAL A 123 4.05 28.20 -7.45
C VAL A 123 3.68 27.24 -8.59
N ASN A 124 2.53 26.57 -8.46
CA ASN A 124 2.00 25.64 -9.44
C ASN A 124 1.17 26.31 -10.53
N ASP A 125 0.80 27.59 -10.37
CA ASP A 125 0.02 28.35 -11.35
C ASP A 125 0.62 28.20 -12.78
N PRO A 126 -0.17 27.69 -13.75
CA PRO A 126 0.26 27.58 -15.14
C PRO A 126 0.69 28.92 -15.74
N TYR A 127 0.07 30.02 -15.31
CA TYR A 127 0.26 31.38 -15.82
C TYR A 127 1.31 32.18 -15.05
N ARG A 128 1.97 31.56 -14.07
CA ARG A 128 3.01 32.21 -13.27
C ARG A 128 4.09 32.84 -14.16
N ASP A 129 4.30 34.14 -13.97
CA ASP A 129 5.37 34.88 -14.62
C ASP A 129 6.75 34.37 -14.17
N ARG A 130 7.55 33.91 -15.14
CA ARG A 130 8.91 33.39 -14.91
C ARG A 130 9.95 34.51 -14.75
N SER A 131 9.61 35.74 -15.12
CA SER A 131 10.47 36.92 -14.94
C SER A 131 10.42 37.49 -13.52
N GLY A 132 9.40 37.12 -12.74
CA GLY A 132 9.25 37.49 -11.34
C GLY A 132 10.22 36.77 -10.38
N PRO A 133 10.12 37.07 -9.07
CA PRO A 133 10.97 36.45 -8.06
C PRO A 133 10.88 34.92 -8.06
N ARG A 134 12.02 34.24 -7.88
CA ARG A 134 12.07 32.78 -7.76
C ARG A 134 11.33 32.34 -6.49
N PRO A 135 10.58 31.23 -6.55
CA PRO A 135 9.86 30.76 -5.37
C PRO A 135 10.86 30.24 -4.34
N GLN A 136 10.55 30.40 -3.07
CA GLN A 136 11.29 29.71 -2.01
C GLN A 136 10.97 28.22 -2.11
N LEU A 137 12.03 27.40 -2.21
CA LEU A 137 11.92 25.96 -2.26
C LEU A 137 12.54 25.36 -0.98
N PRO A 138 12.04 24.21 -0.51
CA PRO A 138 10.91 23.44 -1.05
C PRO A 138 9.55 24.11 -0.77
N ILE A 139 8.55 23.87 -1.62
CA ILE A 139 7.17 24.27 -1.35
C ILE A 139 6.49 23.29 -0.39
N GLU A 140 5.55 23.80 0.41
CA GLU A 140 4.60 22.95 1.15
C GLU A 140 3.47 22.52 0.23
N GLY A 141 3.25 21.20 0.10
CA GLY A 141 2.24 20.61 -0.78
C GLY A 141 2.82 20.02 -2.07
N PRO A 142 1.95 19.62 -3.02
CA PRO A 142 2.37 18.89 -4.20
C PRO A 142 2.97 19.78 -5.29
N TRP A 143 3.79 19.18 -6.16
CA TRP A 143 4.37 19.84 -7.33
C TRP A 143 3.60 19.51 -8.61
N ARG A 144 3.14 20.53 -9.37
CA ARG A 144 2.47 20.35 -10.67
C ARG A 144 3.51 20.32 -11.81
N GLN A 145 3.53 19.23 -12.58
CA GLN A 145 4.43 19.03 -13.72
C GLN A 145 4.14 19.97 -14.89
N ALA A 146 5.12 20.15 -15.77
CA ALA A 146 5.02 21.04 -16.93
C ALA A 146 3.94 20.57 -17.91
N SER A 147 3.87 19.26 -18.18
CA SER A 147 2.81 18.59 -18.94
C SER A 147 1.41 19.00 -18.46
N LEU A 148 1.14 18.91 -17.16
CA LEU A 148 -0.13 19.30 -16.55
C LEU A 148 -0.39 20.82 -16.59
N LYS A 149 0.63 21.66 -16.44
CA LYS A 149 0.47 23.12 -16.60
C LYS A 149 0.07 23.47 -18.04
N SER A 150 0.68 22.82 -19.03
CA SER A 150 0.32 23.01 -20.44
C SER A 150 -1.08 22.47 -20.74
N PHE A 151 -1.42 21.29 -20.20
CA PHE A 151 -2.77 20.73 -20.26
C PHE A 151 -3.84 21.72 -19.79
N LEU A 152 -3.66 22.33 -18.61
CA LEU A 152 -4.61 23.32 -18.08
C LEU A 152 -4.75 24.53 -19.01
N LYS A 153 -3.66 25.02 -19.59
CA LYS A 153 -3.70 26.13 -20.57
C LYS A 153 -4.45 25.75 -21.84
N ASN A 154 -4.21 24.55 -22.36
CA ASN A 154 -4.87 24.08 -23.57
C ASN A 154 -6.37 23.88 -23.36
N VAL A 155 -6.77 23.37 -22.18
CA VAL A 155 -8.19 23.27 -21.78
C VAL A 155 -8.83 24.66 -21.65
N ASP A 156 -8.17 25.60 -20.98
CA ASP A 156 -8.66 26.98 -20.83
C ASP A 156 -8.79 27.70 -22.18
N ALA A 157 -7.89 27.42 -23.12
CA ALA A 157 -7.95 27.91 -24.50
C ALA A 157 -8.98 27.18 -25.39
N GLY A 158 -9.70 26.19 -24.87
CA GLY A 158 -10.71 25.43 -25.62
C GLY A 158 -10.14 24.55 -26.73
N LYS A 159 -8.88 24.13 -26.65
CA LYS A 159 -8.27 23.23 -27.63
C LYS A 159 -8.83 21.82 -27.52
N GLU A 160 -9.03 21.17 -28.66
CA GLU A 160 -9.43 19.76 -28.73
C GLU A 160 -8.30 18.83 -28.24
N GLU A 161 -7.08 19.07 -28.73
CA GLU A 161 -5.86 18.42 -28.28
C GLU A 161 -5.29 19.15 -27.07
N THR A 162 -5.33 18.49 -25.92
CA THR A 162 -4.99 19.11 -24.63
C THR A 162 -3.55 18.83 -24.20
N GLY A 163 -2.88 17.84 -24.78
CA GLY A 163 -1.52 17.47 -24.37
C GLY A 163 -0.46 18.53 -24.68
N CYS A 164 0.64 18.49 -23.93
CA CYS A 164 1.78 19.38 -24.15
C CYS A 164 2.65 18.91 -25.33
N GLU A 165 2.84 19.77 -26.33
CA GLU A 165 3.65 19.45 -27.53
C GLU A 165 5.16 19.41 -27.27
N THR A 166 5.62 20.17 -26.28
CA THR A 166 7.06 20.37 -26.01
C THR A 166 7.59 19.54 -24.85
N ASP A 167 6.72 18.83 -24.13
CA ASP A 167 7.11 18.02 -22.97
C ASP A 167 7.42 16.60 -23.42
N CYS A 168 8.70 16.24 -23.39
CA CYS A 168 9.20 14.89 -23.69
C CYS A 168 9.65 14.14 -22.43
N GLN A 169 9.06 14.45 -21.27
CA GLN A 169 9.44 13.80 -20.01
C GLN A 169 8.78 12.41 -19.86
N ILE A 170 9.28 11.62 -18.91
CA ILE A 170 8.87 10.24 -18.62
C ILE A 170 7.46 10.10 -18.01
N ASP A 171 6.63 11.14 -18.02
CA ASP A 171 5.34 11.15 -17.32
C ASP A 171 4.39 10.06 -17.83
N GLY A 172 4.35 9.82 -19.15
CA GLY A 172 3.59 8.73 -19.77
C GLY A 172 3.99 7.36 -19.21
N ILE A 173 5.28 7.09 -19.12
CA ILE A 173 5.81 5.84 -18.56
C ILE A 173 5.42 5.67 -17.08
N ALA A 174 5.54 6.73 -16.29
CA ALA A 174 5.31 6.67 -14.86
C ALA A 174 3.85 6.39 -14.47
N LYS A 175 2.89 6.62 -15.38
CA LYS A 175 1.45 6.43 -15.13
C LYS A 175 0.78 5.33 -15.95
N LEU A 176 1.52 4.57 -16.76
CA LEU A 176 0.93 3.60 -17.71
C LEU A 176 0.36 2.34 -17.07
N ALA A 177 0.72 2.02 -15.82
CA ALA A 177 0.37 0.74 -15.20
C ALA A 177 -1.14 0.42 -15.21
N PRO A 178 -2.06 1.33 -14.87
CA PRO A 178 -3.51 1.07 -14.91
C PRO A 178 -4.03 0.71 -16.30
N ILE A 179 -3.62 1.44 -17.33
CA ILE A 179 -4.15 1.25 -18.68
C ILE A 179 -3.60 -0.02 -19.33
N VAL A 180 -2.31 -0.33 -19.12
CA VAL A 180 -1.75 -1.60 -19.60
C VAL A 180 -2.35 -2.78 -18.84
N ALA A 181 -2.53 -2.67 -17.52
CA ALA A 181 -3.20 -3.71 -16.74
C ALA A 181 -4.63 -3.99 -17.21
N PHE A 182 -5.37 -2.94 -17.60
CA PHE A 182 -6.75 -3.06 -18.09
C PHE A 182 -6.83 -3.72 -19.48
N TYR A 183 -5.91 -3.35 -20.37
CA TYR A 183 -5.92 -3.78 -21.78
C TYR A 183 -4.92 -4.91 -22.11
N ALA A 184 -4.22 -5.48 -21.12
CA ALA A 184 -3.22 -6.52 -21.37
C ALA A 184 -3.81 -7.70 -22.17
N GLY A 185 -3.17 -8.04 -23.29
CA GLY A 185 -3.60 -9.09 -24.21
C GLY A 185 -4.68 -8.66 -25.21
N GLN A 186 -5.18 -7.43 -25.14
CA GLN A 186 -6.14 -6.90 -26.10
C GLN A 186 -5.40 -6.29 -27.30
N PRO A 187 -5.94 -6.46 -28.54
CA PRO A 187 -5.24 -6.06 -29.75
C PRO A 187 -5.04 -4.54 -29.90
N ASP A 188 -5.83 -3.74 -29.19
CA ASP A 188 -5.88 -2.27 -29.19
C ASP A 188 -5.15 -1.64 -27.99
N MET A 189 -4.47 -2.43 -27.14
CA MET A 189 -3.80 -1.93 -25.92
C MET A 189 -2.91 -0.71 -26.17
N LEU A 190 -2.04 -0.76 -27.18
CA LEU A 190 -1.12 0.33 -27.51
C LEU A 190 -1.85 1.59 -28.01
N GLU A 191 -2.95 1.43 -28.74
CA GLU A 191 -3.78 2.55 -29.19
C GLU A 191 -4.38 3.28 -27.98
N LYS A 192 -4.88 2.51 -26.99
CA LYS A 192 -5.44 3.07 -25.76
C LYS A 192 -4.37 3.75 -24.92
N VAL A 193 -3.18 3.16 -24.80
CA VAL A 193 -2.03 3.79 -24.13
C VAL A 193 -1.72 5.15 -24.76
N GLU A 194 -1.59 5.22 -26.08
CA GLU A 194 -1.29 6.47 -26.79
C GLU A 194 -2.39 7.53 -26.54
N GLN A 195 -3.67 7.16 -26.71
CA GLN A 195 -4.79 8.06 -26.47
C GLN A 195 -4.77 8.64 -25.03
N ALA A 196 -4.44 7.83 -24.03
CA ALA A 196 -4.36 8.30 -22.64
C ALA A 196 -3.15 9.21 -22.37
N VAL A 197 -2.00 8.94 -23.00
CA VAL A 197 -0.79 9.79 -22.87
C VAL A 197 -1.04 11.15 -23.50
N ARG A 198 -1.65 11.18 -24.70
CA ARG A 198 -1.96 12.41 -25.45
C ARG A 198 -2.92 13.37 -24.76
N VAL A 199 -3.64 12.92 -23.73
CA VAL A 199 -4.41 13.83 -22.87
C VAL A 199 -3.52 14.90 -22.23
N THR A 200 -2.31 14.56 -21.78
CA THR A 200 -1.40 15.50 -21.08
C THR A 200 -0.08 15.76 -21.81
N GLN A 201 0.37 14.86 -22.67
CA GLN A 201 1.62 15.00 -23.43
C GLN A 201 1.36 14.63 -24.90
N ASN A 202 1.43 15.62 -25.80
CA ASN A 202 1.21 15.44 -27.23
C ASN A 202 2.54 15.52 -27.99
N ASN A 203 3.47 14.64 -27.62
CA ASN A 203 4.82 14.62 -28.18
C ASN A 203 5.20 13.20 -28.59
N ASP A 204 5.59 13.00 -29.84
CA ASP A 204 5.77 11.66 -30.41
C ASP A 204 6.97 10.89 -29.82
N GLU A 205 8.00 11.60 -29.33
CA GLU A 205 9.14 10.96 -28.67
C GLU A 205 8.71 10.29 -27.35
N CYS A 206 7.99 11.02 -26.50
CA CYS A 206 7.51 10.44 -25.23
C CYS A 206 6.43 9.37 -25.45
N VAL A 207 5.62 9.49 -26.51
CA VAL A 207 4.64 8.46 -26.88
C VAL A 207 5.36 7.18 -27.30
N ALA A 208 6.37 7.26 -28.17
CA ALA A 208 7.14 6.11 -28.61
C ALA A 208 7.82 5.38 -27.43
N GLU A 209 8.45 6.13 -26.51
CA GLU A 209 9.03 5.56 -25.29
C GLU A 209 7.97 4.89 -24.41
N THR A 210 6.80 5.53 -24.26
CA THR A 210 5.70 4.99 -23.43
C THR A 210 5.13 3.71 -24.03
N LEU A 211 5.00 3.62 -25.37
CA LEU A 211 4.55 2.42 -26.05
C LEU A 211 5.57 1.28 -25.92
N ALA A 212 6.87 1.56 -25.98
CA ALA A 212 7.90 0.56 -25.72
C ALA A 212 7.82 0.05 -24.27
N ALA A 213 7.67 0.94 -23.30
CA ALA A 213 7.48 0.59 -21.89
C ALA A 213 6.20 -0.24 -21.67
N ALA A 214 5.11 0.08 -22.38
CA ALA A 214 3.85 -0.66 -22.31
C ALA A 214 4.00 -2.10 -22.79
N ARG A 215 4.79 -2.36 -23.85
CA ARG A 215 5.10 -3.72 -24.32
C ARG A 215 5.81 -4.55 -23.26
N PHE A 216 6.79 -3.96 -22.56
CA PHE A 216 7.47 -4.64 -21.45
C PHE A 216 6.49 -4.99 -20.34
N LEU A 217 5.69 -4.02 -19.88
CA LEU A 217 4.76 -4.28 -18.79
C LEU A 217 3.69 -5.30 -19.18
N GLU A 218 3.12 -5.21 -20.39
CA GLU A 218 2.19 -6.20 -20.91
C GLU A 218 2.82 -7.59 -20.95
N HIS A 219 4.05 -7.71 -21.44
CA HIS A 219 4.76 -8.99 -21.48
C HIS A 219 4.85 -9.63 -20.09
N PHE A 220 5.24 -8.87 -19.07
CA PHE A 220 5.31 -9.38 -17.70
C PHE A 220 3.94 -9.70 -17.10
N ILE A 221 2.90 -8.92 -17.42
CA ILE A 221 1.53 -9.22 -16.98
C ILE A 221 1.04 -10.55 -17.58
N LEU A 222 1.28 -10.77 -18.88
CA LEU A 222 0.82 -11.96 -19.60
C LEU A 222 1.66 -13.20 -19.30
N THR A 223 2.99 -13.06 -19.21
CA THR A 223 3.91 -14.21 -19.15
C THR A 223 4.55 -14.43 -17.78
N GLY A 224 4.69 -13.37 -16.96
CA GLY A 224 5.35 -13.41 -15.66
C GLY A 224 6.85 -13.13 -15.81
N PRO A 225 7.70 -13.57 -14.86
CA PRO A 225 9.15 -13.40 -14.98
C PRO A 225 9.70 -14.06 -16.25
N ASP A 226 10.37 -13.27 -17.10
CA ASP A 226 10.98 -13.76 -18.32
C ASP A 226 12.33 -13.05 -18.60
N PRO A 227 13.47 -13.77 -18.54
CA PRO A 227 14.78 -13.18 -18.84
C PRO A 227 14.94 -12.76 -20.31
N LYS A 228 14.07 -13.23 -21.21
CA LYS A 228 14.07 -12.89 -22.63
C LYS A 228 13.12 -11.74 -22.98
N ALA A 229 12.51 -11.08 -21.99
CA ALA A 229 11.57 -9.97 -22.23
C ALA A 229 12.18 -8.87 -23.12
N LEU A 230 13.48 -8.58 -22.97
CA LEU A 230 14.19 -7.63 -23.83
C LEU A 230 14.18 -8.07 -25.29
N ASP A 231 14.59 -9.31 -25.57
CA ASP A 231 14.61 -9.85 -26.94
C ASP A 231 13.20 -9.89 -27.54
N VAL A 232 12.19 -10.23 -26.74
CA VAL A 232 10.79 -10.25 -27.18
C VAL A 232 10.33 -8.86 -27.62
N VAL A 233 10.55 -7.84 -26.79
CA VAL A 233 10.12 -6.47 -27.12
C VAL A 233 10.95 -5.91 -28.28
N LEU A 234 12.26 -6.17 -28.33
CA LEU A 234 13.10 -5.75 -29.46
C LEU A 234 12.65 -6.40 -30.76
N ASN A 235 12.25 -7.68 -30.75
CA ASN A 235 11.70 -8.33 -31.94
C ASN A 235 10.38 -7.70 -32.37
N GLN A 236 9.51 -7.32 -31.44
CA GLN A 236 8.27 -6.59 -31.76
C GLN A 236 8.54 -5.22 -32.37
N LEU A 237 9.53 -4.48 -31.86
CA LEU A 237 9.89 -3.15 -32.37
C LEU A 237 10.57 -3.22 -33.75
N ASN A 238 11.30 -4.30 -34.03
CA ASN A 238 11.94 -4.53 -35.32
C ASN A 238 11.01 -5.11 -36.39
N ASP A 239 9.80 -5.56 -36.04
CA ASP A 239 8.83 -6.08 -37.00
C ASP A 239 8.31 -4.94 -37.91
N PRO A 240 8.49 -5.03 -39.24
CA PRO A 240 7.99 -4.03 -40.18
C PRO A 240 6.46 -3.91 -40.20
N ASN A 241 5.73 -4.96 -39.77
CA ASN A 241 4.27 -5.00 -39.71
C ASN A 241 3.74 -4.83 -38.28
N ARG A 242 4.55 -4.31 -37.35
CA ARG A 242 4.17 -4.13 -35.94
C ARG A 242 2.94 -3.24 -35.78
N LYS A 243 2.19 -3.50 -34.71
CA LYS A 243 1.06 -2.66 -34.28
C LYS A 243 1.56 -1.33 -33.72
N GLN A 244 0.87 -0.23 -34.05
CA GLN A 244 1.21 1.15 -33.66
C GLN A 244 2.68 1.50 -33.96
N PRO A 245 3.10 1.51 -35.25
CA PRO A 245 4.44 1.90 -35.62
C PRO A 245 4.67 3.38 -35.32
N GLN A 246 5.76 3.69 -34.61
CA GLN A 246 6.23 5.07 -34.40
C GLN A 246 7.48 5.31 -35.25
N ASP A 247 7.61 6.52 -35.78
CA ASP A 247 8.79 6.93 -36.57
C ASP A 247 10.08 6.86 -35.74
N LEU A 248 9.95 7.02 -34.42
CA LEU A 248 11.06 7.03 -33.46
C LEU A 248 11.35 5.66 -32.83
N ASP A 249 10.66 4.58 -33.21
CA ASP A 249 10.88 3.25 -32.62
C ASP A 249 12.35 2.79 -32.75
N LYS A 250 13.02 3.15 -33.85
CA LYS A 250 14.45 2.85 -34.06
C LYS A 250 15.37 3.65 -33.14
N ALA A 251 14.97 4.87 -32.75
CA ALA A 251 15.72 5.69 -31.81
C ALA A 251 15.50 5.22 -30.36
N VAL A 252 14.31 4.68 -30.06
CA VAL A 252 14.03 4.01 -28.77
C VAL A 252 14.92 2.78 -28.58
N ILE A 253 15.40 2.10 -29.64
CA ILE A 253 16.41 1.03 -29.52
C ILE A 253 17.75 1.56 -28.96
N GLY A 254 18.04 2.87 -29.11
CA GLY A 254 19.15 3.58 -28.48
C GLY A 254 18.89 4.04 -27.03
N LEU A 255 17.64 3.94 -26.57
CA LEU A 255 17.05 4.22 -25.25
C LEU A 255 17.60 5.48 -24.51
N PRO A 256 16.81 6.54 -24.30
CA PRO A 256 17.21 7.66 -23.44
C PRO A 256 17.43 7.22 -21.98
N GLY A 257 18.33 7.93 -21.27
CA GLY A 257 18.99 7.41 -20.05
C GLY A 257 18.06 7.02 -18.89
N ALA A 258 16.90 7.68 -18.74
CA ALA A 258 15.95 7.34 -17.68
C ALA A 258 15.25 6.00 -17.92
N PHE A 259 14.92 5.68 -19.18
CA PHE A 259 14.30 4.42 -19.57
C PHE A 259 15.31 3.26 -19.55
N GLN A 260 16.57 3.50 -19.96
CA GLN A 260 17.66 2.51 -19.81
C GLN A 260 17.86 2.08 -18.35
N ALA A 261 17.96 3.05 -17.45
CA ALA A 261 18.13 2.78 -16.03
C ALA A 261 16.94 1.99 -15.46
N ALA A 262 15.72 2.32 -15.90
CA ALA A 262 14.52 1.61 -15.49
C ALA A 262 14.49 0.15 -16.00
N LEU A 263 14.83 -0.06 -17.27
CA LEU A 263 14.88 -1.38 -17.88
C LEU A 263 15.96 -2.28 -17.27
N HIS A 264 17.14 -1.72 -16.96
CA HIS A 264 18.18 -2.43 -16.21
C HIS A 264 17.65 -2.92 -14.85
N GLY A 265 16.96 -2.05 -14.11
CA GLY A 265 16.33 -2.42 -12.83
C GLY A 265 15.33 -3.56 -12.98
N VAL A 266 14.47 -3.51 -14.00
CA VAL A 266 13.46 -4.56 -14.26
C VAL A 266 14.08 -5.92 -14.60
N LEU A 267 15.15 -5.95 -15.38
CA LEU A 267 15.78 -7.19 -15.85
C LEU A 267 16.72 -7.84 -14.82
N THR A 268 17.24 -7.05 -13.87
CA THR A 268 18.21 -7.53 -12.88
C THR A 268 17.61 -7.76 -11.49
N ALA A 269 16.47 -7.13 -11.20
CA ALA A 269 15.82 -7.23 -9.90
C ALA A 269 15.30 -8.63 -9.60
N LYS A 270 15.72 -9.17 -8.45
CA LYS A 270 15.19 -10.43 -7.89
C LYS A 270 14.19 -10.20 -6.77
N GLN A 271 14.15 -8.99 -6.23
CA GLN A 271 13.33 -8.59 -5.08
C GLN A 271 12.83 -7.17 -5.30
N PHE A 272 11.57 -6.91 -4.90
CA PHE A 272 10.92 -5.61 -5.08
C PHE A 272 11.67 -4.50 -4.34
N GLU A 273 11.96 -4.70 -3.05
CA GLU A 273 12.59 -3.68 -2.20
C GLU A 273 13.94 -3.25 -2.75
N THR A 274 14.80 -4.23 -3.10
CA THR A 274 16.14 -3.98 -3.64
C THR A 274 16.06 -3.21 -4.94
N ALA A 275 15.11 -3.55 -5.83
CA ALA A 275 14.91 -2.82 -7.10
C ALA A 275 14.60 -1.33 -6.87
N ILE A 276 13.72 -1.05 -5.91
CA ILE A 276 13.35 0.34 -5.58
C ILE A 276 14.49 1.05 -4.86
N ARG A 277 15.15 0.42 -3.87
CA ARG A 277 16.29 1.02 -3.15
C ARG A 277 17.47 1.32 -4.06
N ASP A 278 17.80 0.42 -5.00
CA ASP A 278 18.85 0.65 -6.00
C ASP A 278 18.50 1.85 -6.88
N THR A 279 17.23 1.93 -7.32
CA THR A 279 16.73 3.05 -8.12
C THR A 279 16.88 4.38 -7.37
N MET A 280 16.52 4.39 -6.09
CA MET A 280 16.63 5.55 -5.22
C MET A 280 18.08 5.95 -4.97
N SER A 281 18.99 4.97 -4.89
CA SER A 281 20.43 5.20 -4.68
C SER A 281 21.13 5.85 -5.88
N CYS A 282 20.53 5.80 -7.06
CA CYS A 282 21.01 6.52 -8.25
C CYS A 282 20.56 8.00 -8.32
N GLY A 283 19.68 8.45 -7.43
CA GLY A 283 19.23 9.85 -7.39
C GLY A 283 18.40 10.32 -8.59
N GLY A 284 18.23 11.63 -8.73
CA GLY A 284 17.48 12.25 -9.82
C GLY A 284 15.97 11.98 -9.78
N CYS A 285 15.35 11.71 -10.93
CA CYS A 285 13.91 11.46 -11.02
C CYS A 285 13.60 10.02 -10.57
N THR A 286 13.65 9.80 -9.25
CA THR A 286 13.47 8.49 -8.62
C THR A 286 12.02 8.01 -8.70
N CYS A 287 11.03 8.87 -8.46
CA CYS A 287 9.61 8.53 -8.52
C CYS A 287 9.22 7.89 -9.84
N SER A 288 9.45 8.55 -10.97
CA SER A 288 9.04 8.03 -12.29
C SER A 288 9.68 6.69 -12.63
N ARG A 289 10.99 6.55 -12.38
CA ARG A 289 11.72 5.28 -12.58
C ARG A 289 11.20 4.19 -11.64
N ALA A 290 10.98 4.53 -10.37
CA ALA A 290 10.44 3.62 -9.37
C ALA A 290 9.02 3.17 -9.72
N SER A 291 8.15 4.05 -10.21
CA SER A 291 6.79 3.70 -10.64
C SER A 291 6.78 2.64 -11.74
N PHE A 292 7.66 2.77 -12.74
CA PHE A 292 7.73 1.80 -13.84
C PHE A 292 8.40 0.49 -13.41
N ILE A 293 9.53 0.57 -12.71
CA ILE A 293 10.21 -0.62 -12.15
C ILE A 293 9.25 -1.37 -11.23
N GLY A 294 8.56 -0.64 -10.35
CA GLY A 294 7.57 -1.18 -9.43
C GLY A 294 6.42 -1.85 -10.15
N ALA A 295 5.94 -1.30 -11.27
CA ALA A 295 4.93 -1.94 -12.10
C ALA A 295 5.43 -3.29 -12.67
N CYS A 296 6.60 -3.29 -13.30
CA CYS A 296 7.15 -4.49 -13.93
C CYS A 296 7.55 -5.56 -12.90
N VAL A 297 8.20 -5.19 -11.80
CA VAL A 297 8.60 -6.12 -10.74
C VAL A 297 7.37 -6.61 -9.96
N GLY A 298 6.37 -5.76 -9.75
CA GLY A 298 5.08 -6.14 -9.16
C GLY A 298 4.31 -7.15 -10.01
N ALA A 299 4.32 -6.97 -11.34
CA ALA A 299 3.77 -7.94 -12.29
C ALA A 299 4.51 -9.28 -12.28
N GLN A 300 5.83 -9.26 -12.06
CA GLN A 300 6.66 -10.46 -12.04
C GLN A 300 6.56 -11.23 -10.70
N LEU A 301 6.55 -10.53 -9.58
CA LEU A 301 6.74 -11.16 -8.26
C LEU A 301 5.45 -11.46 -7.49
N PHE A 302 4.27 -11.08 -7.98
CA PHE A 302 2.95 -11.27 -7.35
C PHE A 302 2.92 -11.10 -5.82
N LEU A 303 2.44 -9.94 -5.33
CA LEU A 303 2.09 -9.66 -3.91
C LEU A 303 2.87 -10.51 -2.90
N THR A 304 4.21 -10.51 -3.00
CA THR A 304 5.03 -11.14 -1.98
C THR A 304 4.75 -10.43 -0.66
N THR A 305 4.92 -11.11 0.47
CA THR A 305 4.70 -10.55 1.81
C THR A 305 5.40 -9.20 2.04
N GLN A 306 6.44 -8.88 1.26
CA GLN A 306 7.19 -7.63 1.27
C GLN A 306 6.50 -6.47 0.54
N LEU A 307 5.94 -6.70 -0.66
CA LEU A 307 5.10 -5.72 -1.37
C LEU A 307 3.93 -5.28 -0.49
N VAL A 308 3.29 -6.29 0.12
CA VAL A 308 2.18 -6.12 1.05
C VAL A 308 2.64 -5.22 2.21
N SER A 309 3.83 -5.44 2.80
CA SER A 309 4.38 -4.60 3.88
C SER A 309 4.46 -3.11 3.50
N TRP A 310 5.02 -2.80 2.32
CA TRP A 310 5.15 -1.41 1.84
C TRP A 310 3.81 -0.77 1.45
N GLU A 311 2.81 -1.55 1.00
CA GLU A 311 1.45 -1.04 0.82
C GLU A 311 0.88 -0.45 2.11
N SER A 312 1.24 -1.00 3.27
CA SER A 312 0.74 -0.51 4.57
C SER A 312 1.35 0.83 5.01
N ASN A 313 2.43 1.26 4.35
CA ASN A 313 3.10 2.54 4.55
C ASN A 313 2.56 3.64 3.62
N MET A 314 1.63 3.31 2.72
CA MET A 314 0.95 4.28 1.87
C MET A 314 -0.06 5.11 2.68
N ALA A 315 -0.09 6.42 2.43
CA ALA A 315 -1.07 7.31 3.03
C ALA A 315 -2.46 7.07 2.41
N THR A 316 -3.50 6.94 3.25
CA THR A 316 -4.88 6.82 2.79
C THR A 316 -5.42 8.21 2.42
N LYS A 317 -5.98 8.36 1.21
CA LYS A 317 -6.65 9.62 0.80
C LYS A 317 -8.01 9.73 1.50
N GLY A 318 -8.04 10.38 2.66
CA GLY A 318 -9.26 10.81 3.36
C GLY A 318 -9.39 12.33 3.36
N GLY A 319 -10.58 12.85 3.03
CA GLY A 319 -10.87 14.29 2.98
C GLY A 319 -10.68 15.00 4.34
N LYS A 320 -10.10 16.21 4.31
CA LYS A 320 -9.83 17.05 5.49
C LYS A 320 -11.11 17.71 6.04
N GLN A 321 -11.26 17.70 7.36
CA GLN A 321 -11.90 18.79 8.12
C GLN A 321 -11.02 19.16 9.33
N SER A 322 -10.85 20.46 9.53
CA SER A 322 -10.01 21.10 10.54
C SER A 322 -10.69 21.24 11.90
N ARG A 323 -9.91 21.21 13.00
CA ARG A 323 -10.03 22.11 14.19
C ARG A 323 -8.91 21.82 15.20
N SER A 324 -8.00 22.78 15.43
CA SER A 324 -7.93 23.74 16.56
C SER A 324 -7.63 23.11 17.93
N GLY A 325 -6.45 23.40 18.47
CA GLY A 325 -5.99 22.91 19.78
C GLY A 325 -6.38 23.78 20.97
N SER A 326 -6.11 23.25 22.16
CA SER A 326 -5.90 23.98 23.41
C SER A 326 -5.17 23.06 24.40
N GLY A 327 -4.14 23.56 25.09
CA GLY A 327 -3.19 22.76 25.86
C GLY A 327 -3.38 22.68 27.39
N PHE A 328 -2.43 21.94 27.97
CA PHE A 328 -1.88 21.93 29.34
C PHE A 328 -2.75 21.55 30.56
N SER A 329 -2.30 20.52 31.29
CA SER A 329 -1.68 20.67 32.63
C SER A 329 -1.27 19.32 33.22
N ALA A 330 0.00 19.19 33.60
CA ALA A 330 0.56 18.07 34.34
C ALA A 330 0.35 18.21 35.86
N ARG A 331 0.12 17.09 36.56
CA ARG A 331 0.37 16.97 38.01
C ARG A 331 0.97 15.60 38.33
N LYS A 332 1.94 15.62 39.24
CA LYS A 332 2.89 14.56 39.59
C LYS A 332 2.57 14.07 41.01
N GLY A 333 2.63 12.76 41.27
CA GLY A 333 3.13 12.26 42.55
C GLY A 333 2.54 10.96 43.12
N ALA A 334 3.47 10.19 43.71
CA ALA A 334 3.36 9.14 44.73
C ALA A 334 2.96 7.72 44.28
N GLY A 335 3.78 6.74 44.69
CA GLY A 335 3.67 5.32 44.33
C GLY A 335 3.09 4.48 45.45
N GLU A 336 2.43 3.39 45.05
CA GLU A 336 1.90 2.34 45.89
C GLU A 336 2.31 0.97 45.31
N GLN A 337 2.50 -0.01 46.18
CA GLN A 337 2.92 -1.37 45.86
C GLN A 337 1.81 -2.08 45.05
N GLU A 338 2.09 -2.47 43.81
CA GLU A 338 1.12 -3.09 42.89
C GLU A 338 0.78 -4.53 43.30
N GLU A 339 -0.47 -4.79 43.71
CA GLU A 339 -1.08 -6.12 43.63
C GLU A 339 -1.07 -6.60 42.18
N GLU A 340 -0.73 -7.87 41.93
CA GLU A 340 -0.59 -8.41 40.59
C GLU A 340 -1.97 -8.61 39.94
N GLN A 341 -2.43 -7.59 39.22
CA GLN A 341 -3.73 -7.59 38.56
C GLN A 341 -3.78 -8.62 37.41
N PRO A 342 -4.94 -9.28 37.20
CA PRO A 342 -5.09 -10.28 36.15
C PRO A 342 -4.89 -9.66 34.76
N VAL A 343 -4.23 -10.40 33.87
CA VAL A 343 -3.97 -9.96 32.50
C VAL A 343 -5.28 -10.01 31.71
N GLN A 344 -5.69 -8.85 31.18
CA GLN A 344 -6.91 -8.70 30.38
C GLN A 344 -6.57 -8.67 28.89
N ALA A 345 -7.54 -8.96 28.03
CA ALA A 345 -7.41 -8.80 26.58
C ALA A 345 -8.61 -8.09 25.97
N VAL A 346 -8.35 -7.32 24.92
CA VAL A 346 -9.34 -6.71 24.03
C VAL A 346 -9.23 -7.42 22.68
N LEU A 347 -10.23 -8.22 22.34
CA LEU A 347 -10.31 -8.91 21.06
C LEU A 347 -11.28 -8.19 20.14
N VAL A 348 -10.81 -7.74 18.98
CA VAL A 348 -11.63 -7.08 17.96
C VAL A 348 -12.05 -8.10 16.92
N ALA A 349 -13.31 -8.52 16.95
CA ALA A 349 -13.87 -9.53 16.05
C ALA A 349 -14.37 -8.95 14.71
N ASP A 350 -13.82 -7.80 14.31
CA ASP A 350 -14.08 -7.12 13.05
C ASP A 350 -12.75 -6.69 12.42
N SER A 351 -12.72 -6.57 11.10
CA SER A 351 -11.53 -6.19 10.33
C SER A 351 -11.58 -4.73 9.85
N PHE A 352 -12.75 -4.07 9.91
CA PHE A 352 -12.98 -2.70 9.43
C PHE A 352 -12.47 -2.42 7.99
N ASN A 353 -12.35 -3.47 7.18
CA ASN A 353 -11.85 -3.40 5.82
C ASN A 353 -12.56 -4.44 4.94
N ARG A 354 -12.42 -4.30 3.61
CA ARG A 354 -13.03 -5.20 2.63
C ARG A 354 -12.02 -6.16 1.97
N ARG A 355 -10.84 -6.38 2.56
CA ARG A 355 -9.75 -7.19 1.96
C ARG A 355 -10.18 -8.63 1.66
N PHE A 356 -11.11 -9.18 2.45
CA PHE A 356 -11.66 -10.53 2.27
C PHE A 356 -13.04 -10.52 1.59
N PHE A 357 -13.47 -9.43 0.97
CA PHE A 357 -14.70 -9.42 0.17
C PHE A 357 -14.41 -10.06 -1.21
N PRO A 358 -15.25 -10.97 -1.73
CA PRO A 358 -16.61 -11.30 -1.31
C PRO A 358 -16.72 -12.46 -0.30
N VAL A 359 -15.64 -13.13 0.09
CA VAL A 359 -15.67 -14.28 1.03
C VAL A 359 -16.34 -13.92 2.35
N THR A 360 -16.19 -12.67 2.79
CA THR A 360 -16.77 -12.13 4.03
C THR A 360 -18.14 -11.45 3.86
N LYS A 361 -18.76 -11.59 2.67
CA LYS A 361 -20.10 -11.03 2.40
C LYS A 361 -21.15 -11.60 3.34
N ASP A 362 -21.13 -12.91 3.53
CA ASP A 362 -22.16 -13.64 4.27
C ASP A 362 -21.65 -14.17 5.63
N GLN A 363 -20.36 -14.02 5.95
CA GLN A 363 -19.75 -14.52 7.18
C GLN A 363 -18.63 -13.58 7.65
N PRO A 364 -18.57 -13.22 8.95
CA PRO A 364 -17.50 -12.36 9.45
C PRO A 364 -16.15 -13.07 9.36
N ARG A 365 -15.08 -12.30 9.11
CA ARG A 365 -13.72 -12.85 8.93
C ARG A 365 -13.30 -13.71 10.10
N ALA A 366 -13.55 -13.27 11.33
CA ALA A 366 -13.24 -14.00 12.56
C ALA A 366 -13.89 -15.41 12.65
N LEU A 367 -14.96 -15.67 11.88
CA LEU A 367 -15.61 -16.98 11.83
C LEU A 367 -15.22 -17.81 10.61
N LEU A 368 -14.35 -17.34 9.71
CA LEU A 368 -13.91 -18.17 8.59
C LEU A 368 -13.18 -19.41 9.13
N PRO A 369 -13.42 -20.59 8.53
CA PRO A 369 -12.83 -21.82 9.01
C PRO A 369 -11.36 -21.93 8.63
N LEU A 370 -10.52 -22.29 9.60
CA LEU A 370 -9.14 -22.73 9.41
C LEU A 370 -9.02 -24.10 10.07
N GLY A 371 -8.64 -25.15 9.32
CA GLY A 371 -8.52 -26.50 9.91
C GLY A 371 -9.78 -27.02 10.61
N ASN A 372 -10.97 -26.74 10.06
CA ASN A 372 -12.30 -27.08 10.60
C ASN A 372 -12.72 -26.38 11.91
N ALA A 373 -11.96 -25.39 12.41
CA ALA A 373 -12.37 -24.53 13.52
C ALA A 373 -12.41 -23.05 13.09
N ALA A 374 -13.18 -22.21 13.78
CA ALA A 374 -13.26 -20.78 13.45
C ALA A 374 -11.96 -20.07 13.87
N MET A 375 -11.49 -19.09 13.10
CA MET A 375 -10.26 -18.35 13.42
C MET A 375 -10.29 -17.71 14.82
N ILE A 376 -11.44 -17.19 15.25
CA ILE A 376 -11.61 -16.61 16.60
C ILE A 376 -11.34 -17.63 17.72
N ASP A 377 -11.59 -18.92 17.48
CA ASP A 377 -11.31 -19.96 18.48
C ASP A 377 -9.81 -20.18 18.65
N TYR A 378 -9.03 -20.09 17.57
CA TYR A 378 -7.57 -20.13 17.66
C TYR A 378 -7.01 -18.92 18.42
N THR A 379 -7.58 -17.72 18.18
CA THR A 379 -7.18 -16.51 18.92
C THR A 379 -7.48 -16.63 20.41
N LEU A 380 -8.67 -17.14 20.77
CA LEU A 380 -9.05 -17.34 22.17
C LEU A 380 -8.22 -18.45 22.84
N GLU A 381 -7.87 -19.51 22.13
CA GLU A 381 -6.95 -20.55 22.62
C GLU A 381 -5.56 -19.96 22.89
N PHE A 382 -5.05 -19.17 21.95
CA PHE A 382 -3.80 -18.43 22.11
C PHE A 382 -3.81 -17.53 23.35
N LEU A 383 -4.81 -16.65 23.50
CA LEU A 383 -4.92 -15.78 24.67
C LEU A 383 -5.00 -16.56 25.98
N THR A 384 -5.76 -17.66 25.98
CA THR A 384 -5.93 -18.50 27.17
C THR A 384 -4.63 -19.20 27.55
N SER A 385 -3.91 -19.74 26.56
CA SER A 385 -2.61 -20.42 26.74
C SER A 385 -1.50 -19.49 27.25
N THR A 386 -1.63 -18.18 26.99
CA THR A 386 -0.69 -17.13 27.41
C THR A 386 -1.03 -16.53 28.78
N GLY A 387 -2.04 -17.07 29.47
CA GLY A 387 -2.40 -16.66 30.84
C GLY A 387 -3.34 -15.46 30.93
N VAL A 388 -3.98 -15.06 29.83
CA VAL A 388 -5.07 -14.07 29.87
C VAL A 388 -6.28 -14.67 30.59
N GLN A 389 -6.76 -13.96 31.61
CA GLN A 389 -7.86 -14.42 32.47
C GLN A 389 -9.21 -13.80 32.11
N GLU A 390 -9.21 -12.66 31.43
CA GLU A 390 -10.44 -11.94 31.04
C GLU A 390 -10.27 -11.35 29.63
N THR A 391 -11.21 -11.62 28.73
CA THR A 391 -11.18 -11.14 27.33
C THR A 391 -12.47 -10.42 26.97
N PHE A 392 -12.38 -9.17 26.55
CA PHE A 392 -13.48 -8.39 25.99
C PHE A 392 -13.50 -8.50 24.47
N VAL A 393 -14.51 -9.20 23.95
CA VAL A 393 -14.71 -9.41 22.51
C VAL A 393 -15.66 -8.37 21.95
N PHE A 394 -15.14 -7.48 21.11
CA PHE A 394 -15.89 -6.43 20.45
C PHE A 394 -16.35 -6.88 19.07
N CYS A 395 -17.67 -6.87 18.85
CA CYS A 395 -18.30 -7.30 17.61
C CYS A 395 -19.13 -6.17 16.98
N CYS A 396 -18.93 -5.91 15.68
CA CYS A 396 -19.75 -4.96 14.91
C CYS A 396 -20.43 -5.67 13.74
N TRP A 397 -19.69 -5.98 12.66
CA TRP A 397 -20.22 -6.66 11.49
C TRP A 397 -20.73 -8.07 11.82
N MET A 398 -22.01 -8.34 11.51
CA MET A 398 -22.67 -9.62 11.79
C MET A 398 -22.50 -10.12 13.23
N SER A 399 -22.54 -9.18 14.20
CA SER A 399 -22.30 -9.44 15.62
C SER A 399 -23.17 -10.57 16.20
N SER A 400 -24.39 -10.75 15.69
CA SER A 400 -25.30 -11.84 16.04
C SER A 400 -24.70 -13.23 15.77
N LYS A 401 -23.99 -13.42 14.65
CA LYS A 401 -23.33 -14.69 14.29
C LYS A 401 -22.15 -14.98 15.20
N ILE A 402 -21.33 -13.96 15.49
CA ILE A 402 -20.16 -14.09 16.37
C ILE A 402 -20.61 -14.41 17.80
N LYS A 403 -21.61 -13.67 18.31
CA LYS A 403 -22.20 -13.91 19.63
C LYS A 403 -22.79 -15.33 19.73
N ALA A 404 -23.52 -15.78 18.71
CA ALA A 404 -24.08 -17.13 18.68
C ALA A 404 -23.01 -18.23 18.67
N HIS A 405 -21.90 -18.02 17.96
CA HIS A 405 -20.75 -18.93 17.95
C HIS A 405 -20.09 -19.01 19.33
N LEU A 406 -19.76 -17.86 19.92
CA LEU A 406 -19.07 -17.80 21.22
C LEU A 406 -19.91 -18.37 22.37
N LEU A 407 -21.20 -18.09 22.41
CA LEU A 407 -22.10 -18.63 23.44
C LEU A 407 -22.22 -20.18 23.39
N LYS A 408 -22.07 -20.78 22.21
CA LYS A 408 -22.06 -22.25 22.04
C LYS A 408 -20.69 -22.87 22.32
N SER A 409 -19.63 -22.08 22.21
CA SER A 409 -18.24 -22.52 22.35
C SER A 409 -17.89 -22.90 23.79
N LYS A 410 -16.71 -23.50 23.97
CA LYS A 410 -16.15 -23.78 25.30
C LYS A 410 -15.75 -22.52 26.08
N TRP A 411 -15.56 -21.39 25.40
CA TRP A 411 -15.04 -20.15 25.97
C TRP A 411 -16.00 -19.43 26.92
N CYS A 412 -17.31 -19.61 26.73
CA CYS A 412 -18.34 -19.02 27.59
C CYS A 412 -18.79 -19.98 28.72
N ARG A 413 -18.07 -21.09 28.95
CA ARG A 413 -18.38 -22.02 30.05
C ARG A 413 -17.72 -21.55 31.35
N PRO A 414 -18.36 -21.74 32.52
CA PRO A 414 -17.77 -21.38 33.82
C PRO A 414 -16.44 -22.08 34.13
N SER A 415 -16.12 -23.17 33.43
CA SER A 415 -14.87 -23.92 33.58
C SER A 415 -13.70 -23.36 32.76
N SER A 416 -13.92 -22.31 31.96
CA SER A 416 -12.86 -21.69 31.16
C SER A 416 -11.94 -20.85 32.05
N PRO A 417 -10.60 -21.00 31.96
CA PRO A 417 -9.67 -20.16 32.71
C PRO A 417 -9.60 -18.71 32.18
N ASN A 418 -10.22 -18.43 31.02
CA ASN A 418 -10.39 -17.11 30.43
C ASN A 418 -11.88 -16.76 30.35
N THR A 419 -12.30 -15.69 31.03
CA THR A 419 -13.68 -15.19 31.04
C THR A 419 -13.92 -14.28 29.85
N VAL A 420 -14.84 -14.68 28.96
CA VAL A 420 -15.12 -13.93 27.72
C VAL A 420 -16.37 -13.05 27.86
N HIS A 421 -16.18 -11.74 27.69
CA HIS A 421 -17.24 -10.74 27.67
C HIS A 421 -17.53 -10.29 26.24
N ILE A 422 -18.77 -10.47 25.77
CA ILE A 422 -19.14 -10.13 24.39
C ILE A 422 -19.82 -8.75 24.38
N ILE A 423 -19.21 -7.79 23.69
CA ILE A 423 -19.70 -6.43 23.53
C ILE A 423 -20.06 -6.21 22.07
N THR A 424 -21.31 -5.82 21.81
CA THR A 424 -21.83 -5.61 20.46
C THR A 424 -22.26 -4.16 20.27
N SER A 425 -21.80 -3.51 19.20
CA SER A 425 -22.30 -2.20 18.79
C SER A 425 -22.20 -2.05 17.28
N GLU A 426 -23.25 -1.52 16.65
CA GLU A 426 -23.27 -1.20 15.21
C GLU A 426 -22.58 0.13 14.89
N LEU A 427 -22.20 0.88 15.92
CA LEU A 427 -21.57 2.20 15.80
C LEU A 427 -20.06 2.13 15.59
N TYR A 428 -19.43 0.98 15.80
CA TYR A 428 -17.99 0.85 15.57
C TYR A 428 -17.70 0.92 14.07
N ARG A 429 -16.93 1.94 13.65
CA ARG A 429 -16.49 2.13 12.26
C ARG A 429 -14.99 1.90 12.10
N SER A 430 -14.25 1.85 13.21
CA SER A 430 -12.80 1.72 13.27
C SER A 430 -12.34 1.09 14.59
N LEU A 431 -11.09 0.65 14.64
CA LEU A 431 -10.43 0.26 15.89
C LEU A 431 -10.48 1.39 16.93
N GLY A 432 -10.37 2.65 16.50
CA GLY A 432 -10.43 3.81 17.38
C GLY A 432 -11.79 4.01 18.05
N ASP A 433 -12.90 3.56 17.44
CA ASP A 433 -14.21 3.57 18.12
C ASP A 433 -14.28 2.50 19.22
N VAL A 434 -13.67 1.35 18.98
CA VAL A 434 -13.58 0.27 19.96
C VAL A 434 -12.75 0.71 21.17
N LEU A 435 -11.56 1.26 20.94
CA LEU A 435 -10.70 1.73 22.03
C LEU A 435 -11.31 2.89 22.81
N ARG A 436 -12.04 3.80 22.16
CA ARG A 436 -12.82 4.85 22.85
C ARG A 436 -13.92 4.27 23.74
N ASP A 437 -14.56 3.18 23.33
CA ASP A 437 -15.59 2.52 24.13
C ASP A 437 -15.00 1.68 25.27
N VAL A 438 -13.79 1.13 25.08
CA VAL A 438 -13.00 0.51 26.15
C VAL A 438 -12.71 1.51 27.26
N ASP A 439 -12.21 2.69 26.89
CA ASP A 439 -11.91 3.79 27.80
C ASP A 439 -13.19 4.34 28.48
N ALA A 440 -14.21 4.68 27.70
CA ALA A 440 -15.47 5.25 28.21
C ALA A 440 -16.19 4.34 29.22
N LYS A 441 -16.05 3.02 29.09
CA LYS A 441 -16.65 2.02 29.99
C LYS A 441 -15.68 1.54 31.08
N ALA A 442 -14.44 2.05 31.10
CA ALA A 442 -13.38 1.64 32.02
C ALA A 442 -13.26 0.11 32.13
N LEU A 443 -13.32 -0.59 30.98
CA LEU A 443 -13.38 -2.05 30.94
C LEU A 443 -12.04 -2.69 31.32
N VAL A 444 -10.95 -2.00 30.99
CA VAL A 444 -9.61 -2.44 31.28
C VAL A 444 -9.06 -1.67 32.48
N ARG A 445 -8.49 -2.40 33.42
CA ARG A 445 -7.97 -1.88 34.70
C ARG A 445 -6.43 -1.86 34.75
N SER A 446 -5.77 -2.66 33.91
CA SER A 446 -4.31 -2.85 33.90
C SER A 446 -3.77 -3.01 32.48
N ASP A 447 -2.53 -3.50 32.34
CA ASP A 447 -2.02 -3.88 31.02
C ASP A 447 -2.95 -4.89 30.35
N PHE A 448 -3.26 -4.62 29.09
CA PHE A 448 -4.10 -5.49 28.29
C PHE A 448 -3.47 -5.87 26.96
N VAL A 449 -3.82 -7.06 26.51
CA VAL A 449 -3.51 -7.57 25.19
C VAL A 449 -4.60 -7.16 24.21
N LEU A 450 -4.32 -6.29 23.26
CA LEU A 450 -5.20 -6.01 22.14
C LEU A 450 -4.88 -6.97 20.98
N VAL A 451 -5.88 -7.58 20.34
CA VAL A 451 -5.69 -8.53 19.24
C VAL A 451 -6.91 -8.55 18.31
N TYR A 452 -6.73 -8.90 17.04
CA TYR A 452 -7.85 -9.12 16.12
C TYR A 452 -8.31 -10.60 16.14
N GLY A 453 -9.61 -10.84 15.92
CA GLY A 453 -10.20 -12.19 15.94
C GLY A 453 -9.83 -13.08 14.75
N ASP A 454 -8.98 -12.61 13.85
CA ASP A 454 -8.41 -13.35 12.72
C ASP A 454 -6.89 -13.59 12.88
N VAL A 455 -6.38 -13.43 14.11
CA VAL A 455 -4.99 -13.71 14.50
C VAL A 455 -4.84 -15.17 14.95
N VAL A 456 -3.90 -15.90 14.35
CA VAL A 456 -3.60 -17.30 14.67
C VAL A 456 -2.13 -17.40 15.04
N SER A 457 -1.87 -17.58 16.34
CA SER A 457 -0.53 -17.52 16.91
C SER A 457 -0.37 -18.55 18.01
N ASN A 458 0.85 -19.01 18.24
CA ASN A 458 1.24 -19.86 19.36
C ASN A 458 2.47 -19.29 20.10
N ILE A 459 2.72 -17.99 19.96
CA ILE A 459 3.89 -17.36 20.58
C ILE A 459 3.71 -17.29 22.10
N ASP A 460 4.82 -17.40 22.84
CA ASP A 460 4.80 -17.06 24.26
C ASP A 460 5.02 -15.55 24.43
N ILE A 461 4.02 -14.86 24.98
CA ILE A 461 4.08 -13.41 25.23
C ILE A 461 4.59 -13.05 26.63
N SER A 462 4.92 -14.04 27.47
CA SER A 462 5.32 -13.82 28.86
C SER A 462 6.53 -12.89 28.97
N GLN A 463 7.55 -13.11 28.12
CA GLN A 463 8.72 -12.25 28.06
C GLN A 463 8.38 -10.83 27.58
N ALA A 464 7.58 -10.71 26.51
CA ALA A 464 7.18 -9.43 25.97
C ALA A 464 6.36 -8.60 26.99
N LEU A 465 5.53 -9.27 27.79
CA LEU A 465 4.75 -8.67 28.88
C LEU A 465 5.64 -8.18 30.03
N GLN A 466 6.65 -8.96 30.43
CA GLN A 466 7.62 -8.55 31.44
C GLN A 466 8.41 -7.32 31.00
N GLU A 467 8.89 -7.30 29.76
CA GLU A 467 9.61 -6.16 29.19
C GLU A 467 8.71 -4.92 29.07
N HIS A 468 7.45 -5.10 28.68
CA HIS A 468 6.45 -4.03 28.65
C HIS A 468 6.25 -3.40 30.03
N ARG A 469 5.99 -4.23 31.06
CA ARG A 469 5.85 -3.79 32.45
C ARG A 469 7.11 -3.08 32.95
N HIS A 470 8.29 -3.57 32.57
CA HIS A 470 9.56 -2.95 32.94
C HIS A 470 9.71 -1.54 32.34
N ARG A 471 9.45 -1.38 31.02
CA ARG A 471 9.46 -0.07 30.35
C ARG A 471 8.48 0.90 31.01
N ARG A 472 7.27 0.43 31.32
CA ARG A 472 6.24 1.23 32.00
C ARG A 472 6.69 1.74 33.38
N LYS A 473 7.41 0.91 34.14
CA LYS A 473 7.93 1.28 35.48
C LYS A 473 9.06 2.30 35.40
N MET A 474 9.90 2.24 34.37
CA MET A 474 11.02 3.17 34.17
C MET A 474 10.55 4.54 33.68
N GLU A 475 9.53 4.60 32.83
CA GLU A 475 9.03 5.84 32.22
C GLU A 475 7.67 6.27 32.80
N LYS A 476 7.69 6.82 34.03
CA LYS A 476 6.49 7.39 34.65
C LYS A 476 6.06 8.65 33.86
N ASN A 477 5.00 8.53 33.05
CA ASN A 477 4.28 9.56 32.27
C ASN A 477 4.25 9.34 30.74
N ILE A 478 4.60 8.14 30.24
CA ILE A 478 4.47 7.82 28.81
C ILE A 478 3.53 6.63 28.64
N SER A 479 2.51 6.77 27.78
CA SER A 479 1.68 5.65 27.35
C SER A 479 2.52 4.73 26.47
N VAL A 480 2.85 3.55 26.97
CA VAL A 480 3.66 2.56 26.26
C VAL A 480 2.72 1.61 25.54
N MET A 481 2.93 1.41 24.24
CA MET A 481 2.37 0.28 23.49
C MET A 481 3.54 -0.60 23.06
N THR A 482 3.49 -1.90 23.36
CA THR A 482 4.49 -2.85 22.88
C THR A 482 3.90 -3.69 21.77
N MET A 483 4.52 -3.66 20.60
CA MET A 483 4.12 -4.45 19.44
C MET A 483 5.03 -5.65 19.28
N ILE A 484 4.44 -6.84 19.13
CA ILE A 484 5.17 -8.08 18.88
C ILE A 484 5.13 -8.37 17.38
N PHE A 485 6.31 -8.57 16.79
CA PHE A 485 6.48 -8.87 15.37
C PHE A 485 7.04 -10.29 15.17
N LYS A 486 6.59 -10.97 14.12
CA LYS A 486 7.18 -12.25 13.72
C LYS A 486 8.53 -11.99 13.06
N GLY A 487 9.60 -12.56 13.63
CA GLY A 487 10.93 -12.50 13.05
C GLY A 487 10.99 -13.17 11.67
N PRO A 488 11.94 -12.76 10.81
CA PRO A 488 12.18 -13.42 9.54
C PRO A 488 12.62 -14.88 9.78
N PRO A 489 12.28 -15.83 8.89
CA PRO A 489 12.65 -17.23 9.06
C PRO A 489 14.19 -17.42 9.05
N PRO A 490 14.73 -18.48 9.66
CA PRO A 490 16.17 -18.66 9.92
C PRO A 490 17.07 -18.73 8.68
N TRP A 491 16.51 -18.89 7.47
CA TRP A 491 17.21 -18.81 6.19
C TRP A 491 17.33 -17.39 5.60
N SER A 492 16.86 -16.39 6.34
CA SER A 492 17.02 -14.98 5.98
C SER A 492 18.40 -14.49 6.45
N PRO A 493 19.16 -13.74 5.63
CA PRO A 493 20.46 -13.22 6.05
C PRO A 493 20.32 -12.33 7.31
N PRO A 494 21.31 -12.35 8.23
CA PRO A 494 21.18 -11.75 9.55
C PRO A 494 21.02 -10.23 9.45
N GLN A 495 19.87 -9.71 9.89
CA GLN A 495 19.67 -8.28 10.11
C GLN A 495 20.07 -7.91 11.54
N ILE A 496 20.81 -6.82 11.69
CA ILE A 496 21.28 -6.25 12.95
C ILE A 496 20.06 -5.81 13.79
N PRO A 497 20.00 -6.05 15.12
CA PRO A 497 18.86 -5.67 15.93
C PRO A 497 18.83 -4.14 16.08
N ARG A 498 17.88 -3.46 15.45
CA ARG A 498 17.56 -2.06 15.79
C ARG A 498 16.67 -2.08 17.04
N CYS A 499 17.28 -1.79 18.19
CA CYS A 499 16.59 -1.53 19.44
C CYS A 499 16.28 -0.04 19.56
N ASP A 500 15.10 0.22 20.10
CA ASP A 500 14.59 1.45 20.73
C ASP A 500 14.45 2.73 19.89
N LYS A 501 13.24 3.30 20.04
CA LYS A 501 12.75 4.62 19.62
C LYS A 501 12.13 4.63 18.24
N ASP A 502 10.81 4.45 18.22
CA ASP A 502 9.84 5.37 17.58
C ASP A 502 8.47 4.67 17.51
N PHE A 503 7.71 4.78 18.60
CA PHE A 503 6.29 4.38 18.62
C PHE A 503 5.45 5.61 18.27
N GLY A 504 4.98 5.65 17.03
CA GLY A 504 4.11 6.72 16.55
C GLY A 504 3.58 6.40 15.17
N HIS A 505 2.52 5.60 15.14
CA HIS A 505 1.70 5.24 13.96
C HIS A 505 2.29 4.21 12.97
N HIS A 506 1.41 3.30 12.55
CA HIS A 506 1.50 2.30 11.49
C HIS A 506 2.07 0.92 11.84
N SER A 507 1.19 -0.08 11.80
CA SER A 507 1.20 -1.10 10.74
C SER A 507 -0.07 -1.95 10.87
N SER A 508 -0.65 -2.38 9.75
CA SER A 508 -1.91 -3.16 9.69
C SER A 508 -1.72 -4.51 8.98
N GLN A 509 -0.54 -5.11 9.14
CA GLN A 509 -0.17 -6.37 8.48
C GLN A 509 0.63 -7.39 9.29
N ALA A 510 1.02 -7.13 10.54
CA ALA A 510 1.30 -8.24 11.43
C ALA A 510 -0.03 -8.74 12.00
N GLN A 511 -0.13 -10.02 12.30
CA GLN A 511 -1.07 -10.42 13.33
C GLN A 511 -0.53 -9.85 14.64
N PHE A 512 -1.07 -8.69 15.04
CA PHE A 512 -0.53 -7.94 16.17
C PHE A 512 -1.12 -8.44 17.48
N ILE A 513 -0.27 -8.51 18.49
CA ILE A 513 -0.66 -8.64 19.90
C ILE A 513 -0.12 -7.39 20.62
N PRO A 514 -0.74 -6.20 20.46
CA PRO A 514 -0.36 -5.01 21.20
C PRO A 514 -0.61 -5.20 22.70
N LEU A 515 0.44 -5.03 23.51
CA LEU A 515 0.29 -4.83 24.95
C LEU A 515 0.15 -3.33 25.22
N SER A 516 -0.95 -2.95 25.86
CA SER A 516 -1.37 -1.56 26.03
C SER A 516 -1.68 -1.28 27.49
N THR A 517 -1.45 -0.05 27.93
CA THR A 517 -1.84 0.47 29.25
C THR A 517 -3.16 1.23 29.15
N PRO A 518 -3.94 1.36 30.23
CA PRO A 518 -5.11 2.25 30.27
C PRO A 518 -4.77 3.69 29.90
#